data_AF-A0A3D5AUJ0-F1
#
_entry.id   AF-A0A3D5AUJ0-F1
#
_cell.length_a   1.000
_cell.length_b   1.000
_cell.length_c   1.000
_cell.angle_alpha   90.00
_cell.angle_beta   90.00
_cell.angle_gamma   90.00
#
_symmetry.space_group_name_H-M   'P 1'
#
loop_
_entity.id
_entity.type
_entity.pdbx_description
1 polymer ?
#
loop_
_entity_poly.entity_id
_entity_poly.type
_entity_poly.pdbx_seq_one_letter_code
_entity_poly.pdbx_strand_id
1 'polypeptide(L)'
;MRAVDIGPEPPVKEVYELACRIADTAISLGSERVAGFLEFIRVDRQFWLGLSMEPPRILDGPVLYDDSGDSHQRIPFGLVGGTVLQLYDQADWATETALTHAAASVVAGNVPPLEDRMLADARTILRRGPEALLPQALVLAAISTEIRIKRLLEELANEAQRSLVQILLNSPRDYSVAAQSLFDLPLKAVSGRSLKDDDRDLWKATGVLFTDRNAVAHRGASREVSTIRADVGTALRIKRYLISVTNGEMSSTDLELRFVANVGPPEPKEYRKNAE
;
A
#
# COMPACT_ATOMS: atom_id res chain seq x y z
N MET A 1 -13.37 55.04 38.59
CA MET A 1 -13.45 53.85 37.72
C MET A 1 -14.38 54.18 36.56
N ARG A 2 -13.86 54.26 35.33
CA ARG A 2 -14.72 54.38 34.14
C ARG A 2 -15.20 52.98 33.78
N ALA A 3 -16.52 52.81 33.65
CA ALA A 3 -17.10 51.59 33.13
C ALA A 3 -16.59 51.39 31.70
N VAL A 4 -15.97 50.23 31.45
CA VAL A 4 -15.64 49.79 30.11
C VAL A 4 -16.98 49.41 29.46
N ASP A 5 -17.35 50.15 28.42
CA ASP A 5 -18.51 49.86 27.59
C ASP A 5 -18.20 48.56 26.83
N ILE A 6 -18.68 47.44 27.37
CA ILE A 6 -18.59 46.14 26.71
C ILE A 6 -19.74 46.15 25.71
N GLY A 7 -19.42 46.30 24.42
CA GLY A 7 -20.40 46.32 23.33
C GLY A 7 -21.35 45.12 23.35
N PRO A 8 -22.40 45.12 22.49
CA PRO A 8 -23.46 44.11 22.54
C PRO A 8 -22.87 42.70 22.47
N GLU A 9 -23.29 41.82 23.40
CA GLU A 9 -22.90 40.41 23.37
C GLU A 9 -23.23 39.84 22.00
N PRO A 10 -22.28 39.17 21.32
CA PRO A 10 -22.58 38.50 20.07
C PRO A 10 -23.72 37.50 20.31
N PRO A 11 -24.66 37.32 19.36
CA PRO A 11 -25.76 36.39 19.56
C PRO A 11 -25.18 35.01 19.85
N VAL A 12 -25.49 34.44 21.02
CA VAL A 12 -24.97 33.14 21.49
C VAL A 12 -25.05 32.05 20.41
N LYS A 13 -26.07 32.15 19.54
CA LYS A 13 -26.27 31.28 18.36
C LYS A 13 -25.15 31.38 17.32
N GLU A 14 -24.69 32.58 16.96
CA GLU A 14 -23.66 32.78 15.93
C GLU A 14 -22.29 32.26 16.40
N VAL A 15 -21.97 32.47 17.68
CA VAL A 15 -20.75 31.94 18.32
C VAL A 15 -20.79 30.42 18.39
N TYR A 16 -21.93 29.84 18.77
CA TYR A 16 -22.12 28.39 18.80
C TYR A 16 -21.99 27.77 17.39
N GLU A 17 -22.66 28.34 16.38
CA GLU A 17 -22.56 27.85 15.01
C GLU A 17 -21.13 27.95 14.45
N LEU A 18 -20.40 29.02 14.77
CA LEU A 18 -19.00 29.15 14.42
C LEU A 18 -18.13 28.08 15.10
N ALA A 19 -18.35 27.83 16.40
CA ALA A 19 -17.63 26.79 17.14
C ALA A 19 -17.89 25.39 16.56
N CYS A 20 -19.15 25.07 16.21
CA CYS A 20 -19.49 23.82 15.52
C CYS A 20 -18.77 23.72 14.17
N ARG A 21 -18.80 24.75 13.32
CA ARG A 21 -18.08 24.74 12.03
C ARG A 21 -16.57 24.55 12.20
N ILE A 22 -15.97 25.20 13.19
CA ILE A 22 -14.54 25.04 13.50
C ILE A 22 -14.25 23.60 13.96
N ALA A 23 -15.08 23.05 14.84
CA ALA A 23 -14.95 21.68 15.32
C ALA A 23 -15.07 20.66 14.18
N ASP A 24 -16.09 20.79 13.33
CA ASP A 24 -16.30 19.93 12.17
C ASP A 24 -15.13 20.01 11.18
N THR A 25 -14.62 21.22 10.94
CA THR A 25 -13.43 21.43 10.09
C THR A 25 -12.19 20.79 10.69
N ALA A 26 -11.98 20.93 12.00
CA ALA A 26 -10.85 20.33 12.70
C ALA A 26 -10.92 18.79 12.68
N ILE A 27 -12.11 18.22 12.87
CA ILE A 27 -12.34 16.77 12.77
C ILE A 27 -12.04 16.30 11.34
N SER A 28 -12.58 16.97 10.32
CA SER A 28 -12.34 16.62 8.92
C SER A 28 -10.85 16.66 8.57
N LEU A 29 -10.14 17.72 8.94
CA LEU A 29 -8.70 17.86 8.73
C LEU A 29 -7.92 16.78 9.50
N GLY A 30 -8.29 16.52 10.75
CA GLY A 30 -7.69 15.45 11.55
C GLY A 30 -7.85 14.07 10.89
N SER A 31 -9.06 13.74 10.44
CA SER A 31 -9.34 12.48 9.74
C SER A 31 -8.57 12.36 8.43
N GLU A 32 -8.47 13.42 7.64
CA GLU A 32 -7.69 13.43 6.39
C GLU A 32 -6.20 13.18 6.66
N ARG A 33 -5.62 13.83 7.67
CA ARG A 33 -4.20 13.65 8.03
C ARG A 33 -3.93 12.26 8.57
N VAL A 34 -4.82 11.71 9.40
CA VAL A 34 -4.71 10.32 9.89
C VAL A 34 -4.83 9.32 8.74
N ALA A 35 -5.78 9.52 7.82
CA ALA A 35 -5.93 8.66 6.64
C ALA A 35 -4.67 8.71 5.75
N GLY A 36 -4.13 9.91 5.49
CA GLY A 36 -2.88 10.07 4.76
C GLY A 36 -1.71 9.37 5.44
N PHE A 37 -1.60 9.50 6.77
CA PHE A 37 -0.55 8.84 7.55
C PHE A 37 -0.65 7.32 7.44
N LEU A 38 -1.84 6.78 7.65
CA LEU A 38 -2.09 5.34 7.53
C LEU A 38 -1.80 4.84 6.11
N GLU A 39 -2.08 5.63 5.07
CA GLU A 39 -1.78 5.26 3.68
C GLU A 39 -0.27 5.14 3.42
N PHE A 40 0.56 6.05 3.96
CA PHE A 40 2.01 5.94 3.88
C PHE A 40 2.53 4.68 4.58
N ILE A 41 2.02 4.38 5.77
CA ILE A 41 2.42 3.21 6.55
C ILE A 41 1.97 1.90 5.87
N ARG A 42 0.78 1.92 5.28
CA ARG A 42 0.20 0.81 4.52
C ARG A 42 1.05 0.44 3.32
N VAL A 43 1.46 1.44 2.55
CA VAL A 43 2.30 1.27 1.36
C VAL A 43 3.69 0.73 1.67
N ASP A 44 4.29 1.18 2.77
CA ASP A 44 5.65 0.80 3.13
C ASP A 44 5.71 -0.67 3.58
N ARG A 45 5.02 -0.99 4.69
CA ARG A 45 5.13 -2.32 5.31
C ARG A 45 3.81 -2.90 5.78
N GLN A 46 2.85 -2.06 6.18
CA GLN A 46 1.61 -2.52 6.82
C GLN A 46 0.45 -2.62 5.85
N PHE A 47 0.64 -3.29 4.71
CA PHE A 47 -0.37 -3.42 3.65
C PHE A 47 -1.73 -3.91 4.19
N TRP A 48 -1.72 -4.71 5.26
CA TRP A 48 -2.92 -5.22 5.91
C TRP A 48 -3.83 -4.17 6.58
N LEU A 49 -3.45 -2.90 6.65
CA LEU A 49 -4.30 -1.81 7.16
C LEU A 49 -5.57 -1.55 6.32
N GLY A 50 -5.75 -2.27 5.21
CA GLY A 50 -6.95 -2.23 4.38
C GLY A 50 -6.63 -1.99 2.90
N LEU A 51 -7.66 -1.82 2.09
CA LEU A 51 -7.50 -1.29 0.73
C LEU A 51 -7.39 0.25 0.77
N SER A 52 -6.72 0.83 -0.21
CA SER A 52 -6.53 2.30 -0.36
C SER A 52 -7.83 3.12 -0.28
N MET A 53 -8.95 2.53 -0.68
CA MET A 53 -10.27 3.18 -0.70
C MET A 53 -11.17 2.77 0.47
N GLU A 54 -10.70 1.89 1.36
CA GLU A 54 -11.45 1.55 2.56
C GLU A 54 -11.20 2.59 3.65
N PRO A 55 -12.27 3.13 4.29
CA PRO A 55 -12.07 4.00 5.44
C PRO A 55 -11.36 3.21 6.55
N PRO A 56 -10.47 3.86 7.33
CA PRO A 56 -9.85 3.24 8.49
C PRO A 56 -10.91 2.65 9.41
N ARG A 57 -10.77 1.36 9.74
CA ARG A 57 -11.67 0.70 10.68
C ARG A 57 -11.09 0.81 12.08
N ILE A 58 -11.85 1.39 13.00
CA ILE A 58 -11.52 1.36 14.43
C ILE A 58 -11.83 -0.06 14.90
N LEU A 59 -10.78 -0.84 15.16
CA LEU A 59 -10.88 -2.16 15.77
C LEU A 59 -10.76 -1.97 17.29
N ASP A 60 -11.87 -2.22 17.97
CA ASP A 60 -12.13 -2.20 19.43
C ASP A 60 -12.74 -0.92 20.02
N GLY A 61 -13.65 -1.16 20.97
CA GLY A 61 -13.80 -0.29 22.14
C GLY A 61 -13.71 -1.16 23.40
N PRO A 62 -14.09 -0.66 24.57
CA PRO A 62 -14.42 -1.43 25.79
C PRO A 62 -15.90 -1.31 26.23
N VAL A 63 -16.46 -2.30 26.95
CA VAL A 63 -17.90 -2.30 27.35
C VAL A 63 -18.06 -1.38 28.52
N LEU A 64 -18.96 -0.41 28.39
CA LEU A 64 -19.43 0.35 29.52
C LEU A 64 -20.71 -0.30 30.06
N TYR A 65 -20.69 -0.61 31.35
CA TYR A 65 -21.89 -0.92 32.11
C TYR A 65 -22.26 0.31 32.92
N ASP A 66 -23.54 0.65 32.95
CA ASP A 66 -24.04 1.65 33.89
C ASP A 66 -24.16 1.01 35.28
N ASP A 67 -23.37 1.49 36.24
CA ASP A 67 -23.39 1.04 37.64
C ASP A 67 -24.34 1.90 38.52
N SER A 68 -25.13 2.80 37.90
CA SER A 68 -25.92 3.82 38.61
C SER A 68 -27.38 3.42 38.91
N GLY A 69 -27.81 2.17 38.67
CA GLY A 69 -29.20 1.77 38.98
C GLY A 69 -29.62 0.33 38.63
N ASP A 70 -30.83 -0.05 39.09
CA ASP A 70 -31.45 -1.40 39.07
C ASP A 70 -31.65 -2.05 37.68
N SER A 71 -31.24 -1.40 36.59
CA SER A 71 -31.50 -1.88 35.23
C SER A 71 -30.31 -2.60 34.57
N HIS A 72 -29.09 -2.55 35.14
CA HIS A 72 -27.85 -3.13 34.59
C HIS A 72 -27.81 -3.11 33.05
N GLN A 73 -28.21 -1.99 32.44
CA GLN A 73 -28.32 -1.94 31.00
C GLN A 73 -26.93 -1.99 30.40
N ARG A 74 -26.70 -3.03 29.61
CA ARG A 74 -25.54 -3.11 28.73
C ARG A 74 -25.61 -1.93 27.76
N ILE A 75 -24.67 -0.98 27.86
CA ILE A 75 -24.43 -0.05 26.76
C ILE A 75 -23.80 -0.90 25.65
N PRO A 76 -24.39 -0.98 24.45
CA PRO A 76 -23.98 -1.92 23.43
C PRO A 76 -22.52 -1.70 23.08
N PHE A 77 -21.73 -2.61 23.62
CA PHE A 77 -20.34 -2.73 23.33
C PHE A 77 -20.02 -4.23 23.41
N GLY A 78 -19.15 -4.68 22.52
CA GLY A 78 -18.52 -6.00 22.56
C GLY A 78 -18.25 -6.51 21.15
N LEU A 79 -16.98 -6.82 20.87
CA LEU A 79 -16.63 -7.70 19.76
C LEU A 79 -17.22 -9.08 20.05
N VAL A 80 -18.33 -9.41 19.41
CA VAL A 80 -18.81 -10.78 19.30
C VAL A 80 -18.26 -11.34 18.00
N GLY A 81 -17.18 -12.09 18.11
CA GLY A 81 -16.55 -12.80 17.01
C GLY A 81 -15.11 -13.07 17.40
N GLY A 82 -14.67 -14.33 17.37
CA GLY A 82 -13.30 -14.69 17.69
C GLY A 82 -12.34 -13.78 16.95
N THR A 83 -11.57 -12.98 17.69
CA THR A 83 -10.55 -12.13 17.09
C THR A 83 -9.54 -13.08 16.47
N VAL A 84 -9.56 -13.18 15.15
CA VAL A 84 -8.49 -13.85 14.41
C VAL A 84 -7.27 -12.98 14.61
N LEU A 85 -6.40 -13.36 15.55
CA LEU A 85 -5.08 -12.77 15.71
C LEU A 85 -4.30 -13.11 14.44
N GLN A 86 -4.27 -12.17 13.51
CA GLN A 86 -3.35 -12.22 12.39
C GLN A 86 -1.98 -11.86 12.91
N LEU A 87 -1.12 -12.87 13.04
CA LEU A 87 0.29 -12.67 13.33
C LEU A 87 0.97 -12.15 12.07
N TYR A 88 1.60 -10.99 12.18
CA TYR A 88 2.44 -10.39 11.16
C TYR A 88 3.89 -10.58 11.53
N ASP A 89 4.73 -10.84 10.52
CA ASP A 89 6.17 -10.90 10.73
C ASP A 89 6.65 -9.53 11.23
N GLN A 90 7.60 -9.55 12.18
CA GLN A 90 8.23 -8.34 12.69
C GLN A 90 8.91 -7.55 11.56
N ALA A 91 9.36 -8.22 10.50
CA ALA A 91 9.91 -7.58 9.30
C ALA A 91 8.92 -6.61 8.63
N ASP A 92 7.62 -6.87 8.74
CA ASP A 92 6.58 -6.02 8.17
C ASP A 92 6.10 -4.92 9.15
N TRP A 93 6.67 -4.82 10.35
CA TRP A 93 6.30 -3.74 11.28
C TRP A 93 6.84 -2.39 10.80
N ALA A 94 6.07 -1.32 11.03
CA ALA A 94 6.53 0.03 10.74
C ALA A 94 7.70 0.37 11.66
N THR A 95 8.80 0.84 11.08
CA THR A 95 9.96 1.31 11.84
C THR A 95 9.75 2.76 12.27
N GLU A 96 10.50 3.22 13.26
CA GLU A 96 10.49 4.63 13.66
C GLU A 96 10.79 5.58 12.49
N THR A 97 11.75 5.20 11.63
CA THR A 97 12.07 5.93 10.40
C THR A 97 10.88 6.01 9.45
N ALA A 98 10.15 4.90 9.25
CA ALA A 98 8.96 4.86 8.40
C ALA A 98 7.82 5.72 8.97
N LEU A 99 7.61 5.67 10.29
CA LEU A 99 6.61 6.50 10.99
C LEU A 99 6.94 7.99 10.87
N THR A 100 8.21 8.35 11.06
CA THR A 100 8.67 9.75 10.95
C THR A 100 8.54 10.25 9.51
N HIS A 101 8.93 9.43 8.54
CA HIS A 101 8.80 9.77 7.11
C HIS A 101 7.33 9.94 6.70
N ALA A 102 6.44 9.06 7.17
CA ALA A 102 5.01 9.16 6.93
C ALA A 102 4.44 10.47 7.50
N ALA A 103 4.77 10.80 8.75
CA ALA A 103 4.33 12.05 9.38
C ALA A 103 4.83 13.28 8.61
N ALA A 104 6.11 13.33 8.26
CA ALA A 104 6.70 14.43 7.48
C ALA A 104 6.03 14.57 6.10
N SER A 105 5.77 13.45 5.42
CA SER A 105 5.13 13.44 4.10
C SER A 105 3.68 13.95 4.16
N VAL A 106 2.92 13.55 5.17
CA VAL A 106 1.56 14.05 5.40
C VAL A 106 1.58 15.54 5.69
N VAL A 107 2.49 16.04 6.53
CA VAL A 107 2.62 17.48 6.80
C VAL A 107 2.94 18.26 5.53
N ALA A 108 3.81 17.71 4.66
CA ALA A 108 4.15 18.29 3.37
C ALA A 108 3.01 18.22 2.32
N GLY A 109 1.90 17.54 2.61
CA GLY A 109 0.79 17.36 1.66
C GLY A 109 1.11 16.36 0.55
N ASN A 110 2.12 15.50 0.74
CA ASN A 110 2.45 14.44 -0.20
C ASN A 110 1.45 13.29 -0.10
N VAL A 111 1.32 12.54 -1.19
CA VAL A 111 0.54 11.31 -1.26
C VAL A 111 1.45 10.18 -1.72
N PRO A 112 1.31 8.94 -1.22
CA PRO A 112 2.09 7.83 -1.71
C PRO A 112 1.92 7.64 -3.23
N PRO A 113 2.98 7.25 -3.95
CA PRO A 113 2.90 6.98 -5.39
C PRO A 113 1.79 5.97 -5.72
N LEU A 114 1.16 6.10 -6.89
CA LEU A 114 0.02 5.25 -7.27
C LEU A 114 0.43 3.78 -7.37
N GLU A 115 1.55 3.50 -8.00
CA GLU A 115 2.15 2.17 -8.13
C GLU A 115 2.28 1.47 -6.78
N ASP A 116 2.66 2.23 -5.77
CA ASP A 116 2.93 1.76 -4.44
C ASP A 116 1.64 1.40 -3.69
N ARG A 117 0.60 2.23 -3.87
CA ARG A 117 -0.75 1.96 -3.36
C ARG A 117 -1.38 0.74 -4.01
N MET A 118 -1.22 0.59 -5.34
CA MET A 118 -1.72 -0.57 -6.09
C MET A 118 -1.04 -1.87 -5.66
N LEU A 119 0.28 -1.84 -5.43
CA LEU A 119 1.01 -3.01 -4.96
C LEU A 119 0.60 -3.39 -3.54
N ALA A 120 0.37 -2.41 -2.67
CA ALA A 120 -0.16 -2.66 -1.33
C ALA A 120 -1.57 -3.29 -1.39
N ASP A 121 -2.46 -2.79 -2.25
CA ASP A 121 -3.79 -3.38 -2.47
C ASP A 121 -3.69 -4.82 -2.99
N ALA A 122 -2.79 -5.09 -3.93
CA ALA A 122 -2.55 -6.46 -4.42
C ALA A 122 -2.15 -7.42 -3.28
N ARG A 123 -1.27 -6.99 -2.37
CA ARG A 123 -0.88 -7.79 -1.19
C ARG A 123 -2.07 -8.01 -0.25
N THR A 124 -2.88 -6.98 -0.02
CA THR A 124 -4.06 -7.06 0.85
C THR A 124 -5.08 -8.05 0.30
N ILE A 125 -5.39 -7.98 -0.99
CA ILE A 125 -6.31 -8.90 -1.65
C ILE A 125 -5.75 -10.33 -1.57
N LEU A 126 -4.48 -10.53 -1.90
CA LEU A 126 -3.85 -11.86 -1.84
C LEU A 126 -3.90 -12.48 -0.44
N ARG A 127 -3.82 -11.67 0.61
CA ARG A 127 -3.77 -12.13 2.00
C ARG A 127 -5.15 -12.26 2.66
N ARG A 128 -6.08 -11.35 2.37
CA ARG A 128 -7.35 -11.19 3.09
C ARG A 128 -8.59 -11.22 2.17
N GLY A 129 -8.41 -11.05 0.87
CA GLY A 129 -9.50 -11.02 -0.08
C GLY A 129 -10.08 -12.41 -0.35
N PRO A 130 -11.35 -12.49 -0.79
CA PRO A 130 -11.92 -13.74 -1.28
C PRO A 130 -11.21 -14.19 -2.56
N GLU A 131 -11.23 -15.50 -2.84
CA GLU A 131 -10.53 -16.11 -3.98
C GLU A 131 -10.92 -15.48 -5.34
N ALA A 132 -12.19 -15.05 -5.45
CA ALA A 132 -12.70 -14.36 -6.63
C ALA A 132 -11.94 -13.05 -6.99
N LEU A 133 -11.23 -12.45 -6.03
CA LEU A 133 -10.44 -11.23 -6.26
C LEU A 133 -8.96 -11.50 -6.55
N LEU A 134 -8.49 -12.75 -6.50
CA LEU A 134 -7.08 -13.05 -6.78
C LEU A 134 -6.62 -12.63 -8.19
N PRO A 135 -7.43 -12.77 -9.26
CA PRO A 135 -7.07 -12.21 -10.57
C PRO A 135 -6.83 -10.69 -10.52
N GLN A 136 -7.62 -9.96 -9.71
CA GLN A 136 -7.44 -8.52 -9.51
C GLN A 136 -6.10 -8.22 -8.82
N ALA A 137 -5.71 -9.00 -7.81
CA ALA A 137 -4.41 -8.84 -7.14
C ALA A 137 -3.24 -8.96 -8.12
N LEU A 138 -3.28 -9.97 -9.00
CA LEU A 138 -2.29 -10.16 -10.06
C LEU A 138 -2.22 -8.95 -11.00
N VAL A 139 -3.37 -8.47 -11.47
CA VAL A 139 -3.43 -7.32 -12.39
C VAL A 139 -2.90 -6.05 -11.72
N LEU A 140 -3.27 -5.78 -10.46
CA LEU A 140 -2.76 -4.64 -9.70
C LEU A 140 -1.24 -4.70 -9.53
N ALA A 141 -0.69 -5.87 -9.18
CA ALA A 141 0.75 -6.06 -9.04
C ALA A 141 1.51 -5.83 -10.36
N ALA A 142 1.00 -6.34 -11.48
CA ALA A 142 1.60 -6.11 -12.79
C ALA A 142 1.52 -4.63 -13.23
N ILE A 143 0.37 -3.97 -13.03
CA ILE A 143 0.23 -2.55 -13.36
C ILE A 143 1.13 -1.68 -12.50
N SER A 144 1.22 -1.95 -11.19
CA SER A 144 2.14 -1.21 -10.31
C SER A 144 3.58 -1.28 -10.81
N THR A 145 4.01 -2.48 -11.22
CA THR A 145 5.34 -2.73 -11.77
C THR A 145 5.57 -1.94 -13.06
N GLU A 146 4.57 -1.93 -13.95
CA GLU A 146 4.60 -1.19 -15.22
C GLU A 146 4.66 0.33 -15.00
N ILE A 147 3.82 0.87 -14.11
CA ILE A 147 3.83 2.31 -13.77
C ILE A 147 5.19 2.71 -13.21
N ARG A 148 5.72 1.92 -12.26
CA ARG A 148 6.98 2.26 -11.60
C ARG A 148 8.16 2.30 -12.58
N ILE A 149 8.29 1.30 -13.47
CA ILE A 149 9.40 1.31 -14.44
C ILE A 149 9.28 2.47 -15.42
N LYS A 150 8.07 2.78 -15.91
CA LYS A 150 7.85 3.91 -16.83
C LYS A 150 8.26 5.23 -16.18
N ARG A 151 7.78 5.47 -14.96
CA ARG A 151 8.15 6.65 -14.18
C ARG A 151 9.65 6.71 -13.91
N LEU A 152 10.28 5.59 -13.57
CA LEU A 152 11.72 5.54 -13.33
C LEU A 152 12.53 5.91 -14.58
N LEU A 153 12.11 5.44 -15.76
CA LEU A 153 12.77 5.79 -17.02
C LEU A 153 12.69 7.30 -17.28
N GLU A 154 11.57 7.94 -16.96
CA GLU A 154 11.40 9.39 -17.06
C GLU A 154 12.26 10.14 -16.04
N GLU A 155 12.32 9.65 -14.80
CA GLU A 155 13.11 10.22 -13.70
C GLU A 155 14.63 10.19 -13.98
N LEU A 156 15.11 9.11 -14.60
CA LEU A 156 16.55 8.91 -14.88
C LEU A 156 17.00 9.47 -16.23
N ALA A 157 16.09 9.75 -17.16
CA ALA A 157 16.45 10.26 -18.48
C ALA A 157 17.10 11.66 -18.39
N ASN A 158 18.31 11.78 -18.93
CA ASN A 158 18.93 13.07 -19.13
C ASN A 158 18.25 13.87 -20.27
N GLU A 159 18.62 15.13 -20.44
CA GLU A 159 18.00 16.03 -21.43
C GLU A 159 18.06 15.46 -22.86
N ALA A 160 19.17 14.83 -23.24
CA ALA A 160 19.35 14.25 -24.57
C ALA A 160 18.47 12.99 -24.78
N GLN A 161 18.14 12.27 -23.71
CA GLN A 161 17.36 11.02 -23.74
C GLN A 161 15.85 11.24 -23.61
N ARG A 162 15.42 12.35 -23.01
CA ARG A 162 14.02 12.58 -22.61
C ARG A 162 13.03 12.44 -23.76
N SER A 163 13.33 13.01 -24.92
CA SER A 163 12.45 12.92 -26.10
C SER A 163 12.24 11.48 -26.57
N LEU A 164 13.30 10.67 -26.55
CA LEU A 164 13.22 9.26 -26.96
C LEU A 164 12.43 8.43 -25.94
N VAL A 165 12.64 8.66 -24.64
CA VAL A 165 11.86 7.99 -23.58
C VAL A 165 10.38 8.35 -23.71
N GLN A 166 10.04 9.61 -23.96
CA GLN A 166 8.65 10.01 -24.16
C GLN A 166 8.00 9.32 -25.37
N ILE A 167 8.71 9.19 -26.49
CA ILE A 167 8.20 8.45 -27.66
C ILE A 167 7.99 6.97 -27.30
N LEU A 168 8.95 6.35 -26.62
CA LEU A 168 8.88 4.95 -26.19
C LEU A 168 7.68 4.68 -25.29
N LEU A 169 7.34 5.62 -24.40
CA LEU A 169 6.30 5.45 -23.39
C LEU A 169 4.90 5.90 -23.85
N ASN A 170 4.81 6.94 -24.68
CA ASN A 170 3.55 7.62 -25.03
C ASN A 170 3.00 7.27 -26.42
N SER A 171 3.74 6.51 -27.23
CA SER A 171 3.30 6.09 -28.56
C SER A 171 3.04 4.58 -28.65
N PRO A 172 2.08 4.02 -27.87
CA PRO A 172 1.82 2.57 -27.87
C PRO A 172 1.29 2.04 -29.21
N ARG A 173 0.75 2.92 -30.07
CA ARG A 173 0.31 2.57 -31.44
C ARG A 173 1.47 2.42 -32.40
N ASP A 174 2.50 3.25 -32.24
CA ASP A 174 3.65 3.29 -33.14
C ASP A 174 4.75 2.32 -32.67
N TYR A 175 4.83 2.09 -31.35
CA TYR A 175 5.80 1.20 -30.71
C TYR A 175 5.11 0.38 -29.61
N SER A 176 4.79 -0.88 -29.92
CA SER A 176 4.31 -1.84 -28.91
C SER A 176 5.51 -2.48 -28.21
N VAL A 177 5.91 -1.90 -27.08
CA VAL A 177 6.96 -2.46 -26.22
C VAL A 177 6.29 -3.34 -25.18
N ALA A 178 6.65 -4.62 -25.15
CA ALA A 178 6.24 -5.49 -24.06
C ALA A 178 6.73 -4.90 -22.73
N ALA A 179 5.88 -4.84 -21.71
CA ALA A 179 6.21 -4.20 -20.44
C ALA A 179 7.50 -4.78 -19.80
N GLN A 180 7.73 -6.09 -19.96
CA GLN A 180 8.99 -6.74 -19.54
C GLN A 180 10.22 -6.12 -20.23
N SER A 181 10.15 -5.78 -21.52
CA SER A 181 11.26 -5.23 -22.29
C SER A 181 11.79 -3.90 -21.73
N LEU A 182 10.98 -3.15 -20.98
CA LEU A 182 11.40 -1.90 -20.33
C LEU A 182 12.48 -2.11 -19.27
N PHE A 183 12.58 -3.32 -18.69
CA PHE A 183 13.54 -3.65 -17.64
C PHE A 183 14.93 -4.06 -18.17
N ASP A 184 15.14 -4.08 -19.49
CA ASP A 184 16.43 -4.43 -20.12
C ASP A 184 17.04 -3.21 -20.83
N LEU A 185 16.96 -3.15 -22.17
CA LEU A 185 17.65 -2.13 -22.96
C LEU A 185 17.24 -0.69 -22.61
N PRO A 186 15.95 -0.36 -22.40
CA PRO A 186 15.56 1.00 -22.00
C PRO A 186 16.14 1.40 -20.65
N LEU A 187 16.03 0.53 -19.64
CA LEU A 187 16.61 0.79 -18.31
C LEU A 187 18.13 0.93 -18.39
N LYS A 188 18.79 0.09 -19.19
CA LYS A 188 20.24 0.14 -19.41
C LYS A 188 20.68 1.43 -20.07
N ALA A 189 19.90 1.93 -21.02
CA ALA A 189 20.20 3.17 -21.72
C ALA A 189 20.17 4.41 -20.79
N VAL A 190 19.22 4.45 -19.84
CA VAL A 190 19.09 5.61 -18.93
C VAL A 190 19.89 5.48 -17.64
N SER A 191 20.12 4.26 -17.14
CA SER A 191 20.74 4.02 -15.82
C SER A 191 22.06 3.25 -15.85
N GLY A 192 22.42 2.68 -17.01
CA GLY A 192 23.53 1.73 -17.12
C GLY A 192 23.23 0.32 -16.60
N ARG A 193 22.08 0.10 -15.95
CA ARG A 193 21.69 -1.19 -15.34
C ARG A 193 20.60 -1.89 -16.13
N SER A 194 20.61 -3.22 -16.12
CA SER A 194 19.57 -4.06 -16.74
C SER A 194 19.16 -5.15 -15.78
N LEU A 195 17.85 -5.36 -15.60
CA LEU A 195 17.35 -6.45 -14.76
C LEU A 195 17.79 -7.82 -15.32
N LYS A 196 17.89 -7.93 -16.64
CA LYS A 196 18.30 -9.17 -17.31
C LYS A 196 19.77 -9.51 -17.05
N ASP A 197 20.62 -8.49 -16.97
CA ASP A 197 22.05 -8.65 -16.69
C ASP A 197 22.29 -8.83 -15.17
N ASP A 198 21.54 -8.10 -14.34
CA ASP A 198 21.70 -8.09 -12.88
C ASP A 198 21.07 -9.31 -12.17
N ASP A 199 19.85 -9.72 -12.56
CA ASP A 199 19.10 -10.85 -11.98
C ASP A 199 18.25 -11.53 -13.08
N ARG A 200 18.88 -12.45 -13.81
CA ARG A 200 18.26 -13.17 -14.93
C ARG A 200 17.03 -13.97 -14.54
N ASP A 201 16.94 -14.45 -13.30
CA ASP A 201 15.79 -15.22 -12.83
C ASP A 201 14.61 -14.31 -12.51
N LEU A 202 14.86 -13.16 -11.89
CA LEU A 202 13.82 -12.13 -11.73
C LEU A 202 13.35 -11.59 -13.08
N TRP A 203 14.25 -11.42 -14.05
CA TRP A 203 13.87 -11.08 -15.42
C TRP A 203 12.90 -12.08 -16.04
N LYS A 204 13.17 -13.40 -15.93
CA LYS A 204 12.25 -14.44 -16.42
C LYS A 204 10.92 -14.40 -15.70
N ALA A 205 10.94 -14.28 -14.37
CA ALA A 205 9.73 -14.18 -13.56
C ALA A 205 8.88 -12.96 -13.94
N THR A 206 9.52 -11.84 -14.26
CA THR A 206 8.86 -10.62 -14.78
C THR A 206 8.10 -10.92 -16.08
N GLY A 207 8.66 -11.73 -16.97
CA GLY A 207 7.98 -12.17 -18.18
C GLY A 207 6.76 -13.05 -17.92
N VAL A 208 6.85 -13.94 -16.93
CA VAL A 208 5.71 -14.76 -16.48
C VAL A 208 4.60 -13.87 -15.92
N LEU A 209 4.92 -12.94 -15.02
CA LEU A 209 3.97 -11.98 -14.45
C LEU A 209 3.16 -11.25 -15.52
N PHE A 210 3.82 -10.69 -16.55
CA PHE A 210 3.12 -9.98 -17.62
C PHE A 210 2.35 -10.91 -18.58
N THR A 211 2.84 -12.13 -18.80
CA THR A 211 2.13 -13.15 -19.57
C THR A 211 0.83 -13.56 -18.88
N ASP A 212 0.89 -13.77 -17.57
CA ASP A 212 -0.25 -14.16 -16.76
C ASP A 212 -1.25 -13.01 -16.62
N ARG A 213 -0.77 -11.78 -16.46
CA ARG A 213 -1.62 -10.58 -16.51
C ARG A 213 -2.39 -10.47 -17.81
N ASN A 214 -1.73 -10.70 -18.95
CA ASN A 214 -2.38 -10.65 -20.25
C ASN A 214 -3.38 -11.80 -20.43
N ALA A 215 -3.09 -12.98 -19.88
CA ALA A 215 -4.02 -14.11 -19.89
C ALA A 215 -5.30 -13.79 -19.08
N VAL A 216 -5.15 -13.24 -17.88
CA VAL A 216 -6.26 -12.82 -17.03
C VAL A 216 -7.06 -11.70 -17.70
N ALA A 217 -6.38 -10.64 -18.14
CA ALA A 217 -7.04 -9.43 -18.66
C ALA A 217 -7.76 -9.65 -19.99
N HIS A 218 -7.20 -10.44 -20.92
CA HIS A 218 -7.79 -10.63 -22.24
C HIS A 218 -8.66 -11.87 -22.37
N ARG A 219 -8.43 -12.90 -21.55
CA ARG A 219 -9.11 -14.20 -21.69
C ARG A 219 -9.92 -14.60 -20.46
N GLY A 220 -9.92 -13.80 -19.40
CA GLY A 220 -10.56 -14.16 -18.13
C GLY A 220 -9.99 -15.46 -17.54
N ALA A 221 -8.73 -15.77 -17.85
CA ALA A 221 -8.12 -17.02 -17.41
C ALA A 221 -8.05 -17.09 -15.88
N SER A 222 -8.39 -18.24 -15.31
CA SER A 222 -8.11 -18.52 -13.91
C SER A 222 -6.66 -18.98 -13.75
N ARG A 223 -6.02 -18.58 -12.66
CA ARG A 223 -4.67 -18.98 -12.27
C ARG A 223 -4.70 -19.56 -10.88
N GLU A 224 -3.85 -20.56 -10.64
CA GLU A 224 -3.72 -21.12 -9.30
C GLU A 224 -3.23 -20.06 -8.30
N VAL A 225 -3.72 -20.15 -7.06
CA VAL A 225 -3.35 -19.24 -5.97
C VAL A 225 -1.84 -19.16 -5.75
N SER A 226 -1.14 -20.30 -5.93
CA SER A 226 0.32 -20.42 -5.85
C SER A 226 1.04 -19.54 -6.90
N THR A 227 0.52 -19.54 -8.12
CA THR A 227 1.04 -18.76 -9.26
C THR A 227 0.83 -17.27 -9.00
N ILE A 228 -0.39 -16.87 -8.62
CA ILE A 228 -0.71 -15.47 -8.29
C ILE A 228 0.18 -14.97 -7.15
N ARG A 229 0.43 -15.80 -6.14
CA ARG A 229 1.34 -15.46 -5.03
C ARG A 229 2.77 -15.24 -5.52
N ALA A 230 3.27 -16.10 -6.41
CA ALA A 230 4.59 -15.94 -7.00
C ALA A 230 4.71 -14.66 -7.84
N ASP A 231 3.65 -14.31 -8.57
CA ASP A 231 3.56 -13.09 -9.38
C ASP A 231 3.56 -11.82 -8.53
N VAL A 232 2.75 -11.76 -7.47
CA VAL A 232 2.77 -10.63 -6.52
C VAL A 232 4.13 -10.54 -5.81
N GLY A 233 4.73 -11.69 -5.45
CA GLY A 233 6.09 -11.75 -4.91
C GLY A 233 7.15 -11.24 -5.89
N THR A 234 6.97 -11.50 -7.19
CA THR A 234 7.82 -11.00 -8.27
C THR A 234 7.73 -9.48 -8.37
N ALA A 235 6.53 -8.90 -8.35
CA ALA A 235 6.34 -7.45 -8.33
C ALA A 235 7.04 -6.77 -7.14
N LEU A 236 7.00 -7.39 -5.95
CA LEU A 236 7.73 -6.91 -4.77
C LEU A 236 9.25 -6.94 -4.93
N ARG A 237 9.79 -7.98 -5.56
CA ARG A 237 11.22 -8.08 -5.87
C ARG A 237 11.62 -7.02 -6.91
N ILE A 238 10.78 -6.79 -7.91
CA ILE A 238 11.00 -5.74 -8.91
C ILE A 238 11.00 -4.35 -8.25
N LYS A 239 10.04 -4.03 -7.38
CA LYS A 239 10.04 -2.76 -6.63
C LYS A 239 11.38 -2.54 -5.91
N ARG A 240 11.87 -3.55 -5.19
CA ARG A 240 13.17 -3.50 -4.50
C ARG A 240 14.33 -3.29 -5.47
N TYR A 241 14.35 -4.02 -6.57
CA TYR A 241 15.35 -3.85 -7.61
C TYR A 241 15.37 -2.40 -8.13
N LEU A 242 14.22 -1.84 -8.47
CA LEU A 242 14.12 -0.47 -8.98
C LEU A 242 14.54 0.60 -7.95
N ILE A 243 14.27 0.39 -6.66
CA ILE A 243 14.79 1.26 -5.59
C ILE A 243 16.33 1.18 -5.53
N SER A 244 16.91 0.00 -5.71
CA SER A 244 18.38 -0.14 -5.76
C SER A 244 19.01 0.57 -6.97
N VAL A 245 18.26 0.74 -8.06
CA VAL A 245 18.74 1.47 -9.25
C VAL A 245 18.83 2.97 -8.96
N THR A 246 17.88 3.53 -8.20
CA THR A 246 17.88 4.97 -7.87
C THR A 246 18.92 5.36 -6.82
N ASN A 247 19.24 4.47 -5.88
CA ASN A 247 20.02 4.83 -4.70
C ASN A 247 21.55 4.69 -4.89
N GLY A 248 22.04 4.24 -6.06
CA GLY A 248 23.44 3.79 -6.20
C GLY A 248 23.71 2.56 -5.33
N GLU A 249 24.87 1.91 -5.45
CA GLU A 249 25.21 0.69 -4.70
C GLU A 249 24.90 0.85 -3.19
N MET A 250 23.82 0.20 -2.73
CA MET A 250 23.52 0.11 -1.31
C MET A 250 24.63 -0.70 -0.64
N SER A 251 25.27 -0.07 0.35
CA SER A 251 26.14 -0.72 1.32
C SER A 251 25.50 -2.03 1.81
N SER A 252 26.34 -3.06 2.00
CA SER A 252 25.99 -4.40 2.50
C SER A 252 25.09 -4.41 3.75
N THR A 253 24.97 -3.28 4.46
CA THR A 253 24.11 -3.11 5.64
C THR A 253 22.61 -3.13 5.32
N ASP A 254 22.18 -2.68 4.13
CA ASP A 254 20.76 -2.74 3.76
C ASP A 254 20.35 -4.09 3.15
N LEU A 255 21.34 -4.92 2.79
CA LEU A 255 21.16 -6.27 2.28
C LEU A 255 20.83 -7.29 3.39
N GLU A 256 20.87 -6.90 4.67
CA GLU A 256 20.53 -7.78 5.80
C GLU A 256 19.02 -7.91 6.09
N LEU A 257 18.13 -7.22 5.36
CA LEU A 257 16.68 -7.48 5.41
C LEU A 257 16.26 -8.69 4.53
N ARG A 258 17.10 -9.74 4.54
CA ARG A 258 16.92 -11.01 3.81
C ARG A 258 16.01 -11.99 4.58
N PHE A 259 15.18 -12.70 3.80
CA PHE A 259 14.15 -13.69 4.16
C PHE A 259 12.85 -13.07 4.72
N VAL A 260 11.68 -13.22 4.08
CA VAL A 260 11.04 -14.52 3.79
C VAL A 260 10.45 -14.59 2.37
N ALA A 261 11.11 -15.34 1.50
CA ALA A 261 10.46 -16.10 0.44
C ALA A 261 10.21 -17.52 0.96
N ASN A 262 9.28 -17.69 1.90
CA ASN A 262 8.79 -18.98 2.40
C ASN A 262 7.71 -18.80 3.49
N VAL A 263 6.47 -18.48 3.10
CA VAL A 263 5.29 -18.91 3.86
C VAL A 263 4.20 -19.26 2.84
N GLY A 264 4.19 -20.51 2.39
CA GLY A 264 2.92 -21.18 2.13
C GLY A 264 2.03 -20.99 3.37
N PRO A 265 0.69 -20.84 3.24
CA PRO A 265 -0.11 -20.67 4.45
C PRO A 265 0.22 -21.82 5.42
N PRO A 266 0.33 -21.60 6.74
CA PRO A 266 0.46 -22.73 7.64
C PRO A 266 -0.72 -23.65 7.35
N GLU A 267 -0.45 -24.91 7.03
CA GLU A 267 -1.51 -25.91 6.95
C GLU A 267 -2.32 -25.81 8.24
N PRO A 268 -3.66 -25.82 8.17
CA PRO A 268 -4.47 -25.84 9.37
C PRO A 268 -4.06 -27.08 10.16
N LYS A 269 -3.38 -26.88 11.30
CA LYS A 269 -3.11 -27.98 12.23
C LYS A 269 -4.47 -28.49 12.68
N GLU A 270 -4.87 -29.66 12.18
CA GLU A 270 -5.99 -30.40 12.73
C GLU A 270 -5.68 -30.63 14.21
N TYR A 271 -6.33 -29.87 15.08
CA TYR A 271 -6.40 -30.20 16.49
C TYR A 271 -7.27 -31.45 16.61
N ARG A 272 -6.63 -32.63 16.54
CA ARG A 272 -7.25 -33.87 16.98
C ARG A 272 -7.69 -33.69 18.43
N LYS A 273 -9.01 -33.65 18.63
CA LYS A 273 -9.63 -33.87 19.93
C LYS A 273 -9.26 -35.29 20.37
N ASN A 274 -8.29 -35.41 21.26
CA ASN A 274 -8.20 -36.60 22.09
C ASN A 274 -9.31 -36.47 23.13
N ALA A 275 -10.42 -37.17 22.87
CA ALA A 275 -11.39 -37.52 23.90
C ALA A 275 -10.87 -38.79 24.58
N GLU A 276 -10.54 -38.66 25.87
CA GLU A 276 -10.70 -39.75 26.84
C GLU A 276 -12.09 -39.64 27.47
#